data_AF-A0A086YM18-F1
#
_entry.id   AF-A0A086YM18-F1
#
_cell.length_a   1.000
_cell.length_b   1.000
_cell.length_c   1.000
_cell.angle_alpha   90.00
_cell.angle_beta   90.00
_cell.angle_gamma   90.00
#
_symmetry.space_group_name_H-M   'P 1'
#
loop_
_entity.id
_entity.type
_entity.pdbx_description
1 polymer ?
#
loop_
_entity_poly.entity_id
_entity_poly.type
_entity_poly.pdbx_seq_one_letter_code
_entity_poly.pdbx_strand_id
1 'polypeptide(L)'
;MGKIIGNIMVQKRGIISLGFLKEHMPLSDGDIFQVQIEDNKVILIPMKIIPAEQVWFWTKEWQEGEKEAEEDINAGRVKSFNNADELVKDLDQ
;
A
#
# COMPACT_ATOMS: atom_id res chain seq x y z
N MET A 1 -17.28 2.24 -14.45
CA MET A 1 -18.44 1.37 -14.11
C MET A 1 -17.91 0.04 -13.63
N GLY A 2 -18.42 -0.49 -12.51
CA GLY A 2 -18.00 -1.80 -12.00
C GLY A 2 -18.40 -2.92 -12.95
N LYS A 3 -17.53 -3.92 -13.11
CA LYS A 3 -17.81 -5.13 -13.88
C LYS A 3 -18.55 -6.13 -12.99
N ILE A 4 -19.65 -6.70 -13.49
CA ILE A 4 -20.30 -7.85 -12.85
C ILE A 4 -19.45 -9.08 -13.17
N ILE A 5 -18.94 -9.74 -12.14
CA ILE A 5 -18.06 -10.92 -12.25
C ILE A 5 -18.76 -12.22 -11.83
N GLY A 6 -19.92 -12.12 -11.17
CA GLY A 6 -20.69 -13.28 -10.74
C GLY A 6 -21.64 -12.95 -9.59
N ASN A 7 -22.35 -13.97 -9.12
CA ASN A 7 -23.24 -13.89 -7.97
C ASN A 7 -22.66 -14.71 -6.81
N ILE A 8 -22.81 -14.20 -5.59
CA ILE A 8 -22.44 -14.89 -4.36
C ILE A 8 -23.64 -15.02 -3.44
N MET A 9 -23.68 -16.11 -2.68
CA MET A 9 -24.71 -16.38 -1.70
C MET A 9 -24.18 -16.13 -0.30
N VAL A 10 -24.99 -15.47 0.53
CA VAL A 10 -24.76 -15.38 1.97
C VAL A 10 -25.05 -16.75 2.59
N GLN A 11 -24.03 -17.36 3.18
CA GLN A 11 -24.11 -18.65 3.85
C GLN A 11 -24.69 -18.50 5.26
N LYS A 12 -24.78 -19.62 5.99
CA LYS A 12 -25.20 -19.62 7.40
C LYS A 12 -24.35 -18.64 8.21
N ARG A 13 -24.97 -18.02 9.22
CA ARG A 13 -24.34 -17.02 10.11
C ARG A 13 -23.85 -15.74 9.38
N GLY A 14 -24.35 -15.45 8.18
CA GLY A 14 -24.00 -14.23 7.46
C GLY A 14 -22.64 -14.26 6.76
N ILE A 15 -22.03 -15.45 6.60
CA ILE A 15 -20.71 -15.60 5.99
C ILE A 15 -20.82 -15.46 4.47
N ILE A 16 -19.94 -14.66 3.85
CA ILE A 16 -19.77 -14.58 2.41
C ILE A 16 -18.37 -15.11 2.06
N SER A 17 -18.29 -16.05 1.12
CA SER A 17 -17.01 -16.54 0.61
C SER A 17 -16.53 -15.65 -0.54
N LEU A 18 -15.31 -15.13 -0.41
CA LEU A 18 -14.65 -14.33 -1.45
C LEU A 18 -13.75 -15.18 -2.36
N GLY A 19 -13.75 -16.51 -2.23
CA GLY A 19 -12.84 -17.39 -2.96
C GLY A 19 -12.90 -17.23 -4.49
N PHE A 20 -14.06 -16.91 -5.04
CA PHE A 20 -14.25 -16.68 -6.47
C PHE A 20 -13.54 -15.42 -7.00
N LEU A 21 -13.12 -14.51 -6.11
CA LEU A 21 -12.39 -13.29 -6.47
C LEU A 21 -10.89 -13.54 -6.70
N LYS A 22 -10.34 -14.71 -6.32
CA LYS A 22 -8.89 -15.00 -6.40
C LYS A 22 -8.31 -14.87 -7.81
N GLU A 23 -9.13 -15.08 -8.84
CA GLU A 23 -8.72 -14.91 -10.26
C GLU A 23 -8.72 -13.44 -10.71
N HIS A 24 -9.32 -12.54 -9.93
CA HIS A 24 -9.48 -11.13 -10.25
C HIS A 24 -8.67 -10.21 -9.33
N MET A 25 -8.30 -10.67 -8.15
CA MET A 25 -7.47 -9.93 -7.21
C MET A 25 -6.69 -10.88 -6.28
N PRO A 26 -5.47 -10.50 -5.87
CA PRO A 26 -4.70 -11.29 -4.91
C PRO A 26 -5.42 -11.28 -3.56
N LEU A 27 -5.81 -12.47 -3.09
CA LEU A 27 -6.41 -12.70 -1.78
C LEU A 27 -5.65 -13.76 -1.02
N SER A 28 -5.31 -13.43 0.22
CA SER A 28 -4.66 -14.31 1.18
C SER A 28 -5.55 -14.51 2.41
N ASP A 29 -5.40 -15.65 3.07
CA ASP A 29 -6.08 -15.91 4.33
C ASP A 29 -5.63 -14.86 5.37
N GLY A 30 -6.60 -14.27 6.08
CA GLY A 30 -6.35 -13.19 7.04
C GLY A 30 -6.32 -11.77 6.44
N ASP A 31 -6.51 -11.61 5.12
CA ASP A 31 -6.72 -10.28 4.53
C ASP A 31 -7.95 -9.60 5.14
N ILE A 32 -7.82 -8.29 5.36
CA ILE A 32 -8.85 -7.47 5.99
C ILE A 32 -9.49 -6.59 4.94
N PHE A 33 -10.80 -6.43 5.07
CA PHE A 33 -11.58 -5.54 4.23
C PHE A 33 -12.25 -4.49 5.10
N GLN A 34 -12.11 -3.23 4.70
CA GLN A 34 -13.00 -2.19 5.18
C GLN A 34 -14.33 -2.32 4.43
N VAL A 35 -15.43 -2.22 5.17
CA VAL A 35 -16.79 -2.28 4.62
C VAL A 35 -17.36 -0.88 4.57
N GLN A 36 -17.75 -0.43 3.39
CA GLN A 36 -18.47 0.83 3.16
C GLN A 36 -19.84 0.55 2.55
N ILE A 37 -20.84 1.32 2.95
CA ILE A 37 -22.19 1.29 2.37
C ILE A 37 -22.42 2.61 1.63
N GLU A 38 -22.74 2.54 0.35
CA GLU A 38 -22.97 3.70 -0.51
C GLU A 38 -24.04 3.37 -1.54
N ASP A 39 -25.08 4.21 -1.69
CA ASP A 39 -26.18 4.03 -2.66
C ASP A 39 -26.75 2.60 -2.71
N ASN A 40 -26.99 2.01 -1.52
CA ASN A 40 -27.50 0.64 -1.37
C ASN A 40 -26.56 -0.45 -1.93
N LYS A 41 -25.26 -0.14 -2.07
CA LYS A 41 -24.19 -1.08 -2.41
C LYS A 41 -23.31 -1.31 -1.18
N VAL A 42 -22.77 -2.53 -1.10
CA VAL A 42 -21.68 -2.86 -0.17
C VAL A 42 -20.39 -2.83 -0.96
N ILE A 43 -19.45 -2.00 -0.51
CA ILE A 43 -18.11 -1.86 -1.08
C ILE A 43 -17.13 -2.47 -0.07
N LEU A 44 -16.36 -3.47 -0.53
CA LEU A 44 -15.29 -4.08 0.23
C LEU A 44 -13.95 -3.53 -0.27
N ILE A 45 -13.23 -2.83 0.59
CA ILE A 45 -11.95 -2.20 0.26
C ILE A 45 -10.85 -3.03 0.93
N PRO A 46 -9.94 -3.66 0.16
CA PRO A 46 -8.83 -4.42 0.73
C PRO A 46 -7.93 -3.51 1.57
N MET A 47 -7.55 -3.97 2.75
CA MET A 47 -6.71 -3.25 3.70
C MET A 47 -5.46 -4.07 4.03
N LYS A 48 -4.36 -3.37 4.30
CA LYS A 48 -3.17 -3.95 4.92
C LYS A 48 -2.99 -3.33 6.31
N ILE A 49 -2.80 -4.18 7.31
CA ILE A 49 -2.42 -3.71 8.65
C ILE A 49 -0.94 -3.38 8.62
N ILE A 50 -0.62 -2.19 9.10
CA ILE A 50 0.74 -1.76 9.39
C ILE A 50 0.87 -1.53 10.90
N PRO A 51 1.99 -1.92 11.53
CA PRO A 51 2.26 -1.56 12.93
C PRO A 51 2.15 -0.05 13.13
N ALA A 52 1.60 0.39 14.26
CA ALA A 52 1.40 1.81 14.54
C ALA A 52 2.71 2.61 14.45
N GLU A 53 3.82 2.01 14.89
CA GLU A 53 5.17 2.58 14.81
C GLU A 53 5.71 2.74 13.38
N GLN A 54 5.07 2.16 12.37
CA GLN A 54 5.45 2.28 10.95
C GLN A 54 4.48 3.15 10.14
N VAL A 55 3.43 3.69 10.77
CA VAL A 55 2.44 4.55 10.08
C VAL A 55 3.07 5.78 9.47
N TRP A 56 4.12 6.34 10.11
CA TRP A 56 4.82 7.52 9.62
C TRP A 56 5.36 7.34 8.19
N PHE A 57 5.79 6.13 7.82
CA PHE A 57 6.32 5.83 6.49
C PHE A 57 5.28 6.03 5.39
N TRP A 58 4.00 5.81 5.72
CA TRP A 58 2.87 5.93 4.80
C TRP A 58 2.22 7.31 4.81
N THR A 59 2.81 8.28 5.50
CA THR A 59 2.36 9.67 5.41
C THR A 59 2.64 10.23 4.03
N LYS A 60 1.78 11.14 3.57
CA LYS A 60 1.93 11.76 2.25
C LYS A 60 3.30 12.43 2.08
N GLU A 61 3.75 13.16 3.08
CA GLU A 61 5.04 13.85 3.10
C GLU A 61 6.21 12.87 2.94
N TRP A 62 6.20 11.76 3.69
CA TRP A 62 7.26 10.76 3.56
C TRP A 62 7.28 10.11 2.18
N GLN A 63 6.12 9.73 1.64
CA GLN A 63 6.03 9.11 0.30
C GLN A 63 6.44 10.07 -0.81
N GLU A 64 6.20 11.38 -0.67
CA GLU A 64 6.70 12.40 -1.60
C GLU A 64 8.23 12.49 -1.55
N GLY A 65 8.83 12.49 -0.36
CA GLY A 65 10.28 12.47 -0.18
C GLY A 65 10.96 11.21 -0.72
N GLU A 66 10.37 10.03 -0.48
CA GLU A 66 10.85 8.76 -1.07
C GLU A 66 10.84 8.80 -2.60
N LYS A 67 9.78 9.36 -3.18
CA LYS A 67 9.68 9.51 -4.63
C LYS A 67 10.77 10.46 -5.17
N GLU A 68 11.01 11.58 -4.51
CA GLU A 68 12.07 12.52 -4.90
C GLU A 68 13.46 11.86 -4.80
N ALA A 69 13.74 11.15 -3.70
CA ALA A 69 14.99 10.44 -3.51
C ALA A 69 15.22 9.37 -4.60
N GLU A 70 14.19 8.61 -4.95
CA GLU A 70 14.25 7.61 -6.03
C GLU A 70 14.49 8.28 -7.39
N GLU A 71 13.89 9.45 -7.65
CA GLU A 71 14.15 10.24 -8.85
C GLU A 71 15.60 10.76 -8.91
N ASP A 72 16.16 11.19 -7.77
CA ASP A 72 17.56 11.61 -7.64
C ASP A 72 18.53 10.46 -7.90
N ILE A 73 18.28 9.28 -7.32
CA ILE A 73 19.07 8.07 -7.54
C ILE A 73 19.06 7.70 -9.03
N ASN A 74 17.87 7.62 -9.64
CA ASN A 74 17.72 7.23 -11.04
C ASN A 74 18.36 8.25 -12.01
N ALA A 75 18.36 9.53 -11.65
CA ALA A 75 19.02 10.58 -12.42
C ALA A 75 20.51 10.72 -12.12
N GLY A 76 21.06 9.93 -11.19
CA GLY A 76 22.46 10.02 -10.77
C GLY A 76 22.79 11.30 -10.01
N ARG A 77 21.79 11.99 -9.43
CA ARG A 77 21.96 13.18 -8.57
C ARG A 77 22.37 12.81 -7.14
N VAL A 78 23.13 11.73 -7.01
CA VAL A 78 23.61 11.20 -5.73
C VAL A 78 25.13 11.16 -5.72
N LYS A 79 25.73 11.37 -4.54
CA LYS A 79 27.16 11.20 -4.32
C LYS A 79 27.38 10.01 -3.38
N SER A 80 28.42 9.23 -3.66
CA SER A 80 28.86 8.13 -2.81
C SER A 80 30.24 8.47 -2.23
N PHE A 81 30.45 8.13 -0.97
CA PHE A 81 31.71 8.36 -0.25
C PHE A 81 32.22 7.05 0.34
N ASN A 82 33.54 6.90 0.45
CA ASN A 82 34.11 5.65 0.97
C ASN A 82 34.11 5.58 2.49
N ASN A 83 33.97 6.73 3.16
CA ASN A 83 33.96 6.86 4.61
C ASN A 83 33.22 8.15 5.04
N ALA A 84 32.88 8.22 6.33
CA ALA A 84 32.17 9.36 6.90
C ALA A 84 32.99 10.67 6.86
N ASP A 85 34.32 10.60 6.98
CA ASP A 85 35.18 11.79 6.95
C ASP A 85 35.13 12.49 5.58
N GLU A 86 35.06 11.73 4.49
CA GLU A 86 34.88 12.25 3.13
C GLU A 86 33.50 12.93 2.96
N LEU A 87 32.43 12.34 3.51
CA LEU A 87 31.10 12.93 3.49
C LEU A 87 31.06 14.26 4.26
N VAL A 88 31.58 14.29 5.48
CA VAL A 88 31.58 15.51 6.32
C VAL A 88 32.34 16.64 5.62
N LYS A 89 33.48 16.34 5.00
CA LYS A 89 34.25 17.32 4.22
C LYS A 89 33.51 17.87 3.00
N ASP A 90 32.54 17.15 2.43
CA ASP A 90 31.70 17.64 1.33
C ASP A 90 30.56 18.52 1.84
N LEU A 91 30.00 18.22 3.01
CA LEU A 91 28.91 18.97 3.64
C LEU A 91 29.35 20.32 4.25
N ASP A 92 30.59 20.41 4.75
CA ASP A 92 31.14 21.62 5.38
C ASP A 92 31.69 22.66 4.37
N GLN A 93 31.46 22.46 3.06
CA GLN A 93 31.88 23.36 1.98
C GLN A 93 30.87 24.48 1.74
#